data_AF-D8QYK8-F1
#
_entry.id   AF-D8QYK8-F1
#
_cell.length_a   1.000
_cell.length_b   1.000
_cell.length_c   1.000
_cell.angle_alpha   90.00
_cell.angle_beta   90.00
_cell.angle_gamma   90.00
#
_symmetry.space_group_name_H-M   'P 1'
#
loop_
_entity.id
_entity.type
_entity.pdbx_description
1 polymer ?
#
loop_
_entity_poly.entity_id
_entity_poly.type
_entity_poly.pdbx_seq_one_letter_code
_entity_poly.pdbx_strand_id
1 'polypeptide(L)'
;ISQIPPNPRAVLFIAHEGNGSPLTYWEPQPQQPNCTGVPDHVAIVKHALSRGYAVIAIKSVKSFWQDWPPQASQDAHNVVSVLVSWTAQHGLERAPIVGLGSGSGGNFLSMLALTIKFSALVLMVSPGLHKALERAKMAPASTYPPVLFVHMPKDQTTASKIHSHEQLLRAKAIPVAQVCCEEFPIAPFYFAAHIPGFGSDASTKLHAAMQAEGVIDGLGRVLSAPRPPDVCLMLEKFDVLPLQRDDHSYARLLAEHIHSLMRVAQGRHATTGRKCPEIFNWLD
;
A
#
# COMPACT_ATOMS: atom_id res chain seq x y z
N ILE A 1 13.22 -0.92 -6.76
CA ILE A 1 13.62 0.39 -6.17
C ILE A 1 13.83 0.19 -4.68
N SER A 2 14.82 0.85 -4.09
CA SER A 2 15.17 0.65 -2.69
C SER A 2 15.76 1.91 -2.06
N GLN A 3 15.66 2.01 -0.75
CA GLN A 3 16.31 3.05 0.06
C GLN A 3 16.75 2.46 1.40
N ILE A 4 17.97 2.79 1.81
CA ILE A 4 18.60 2.25 3.03
C ILE A 4 18.88 3.42 3.99
N PRO A 5 18.38 3.40 5.23
CA PRO A 5 18.74 4.40 6.24
C PRO A 5 20.16 4.15 6.76
N PRO A 6 20.83 5.13 7.41
CA PRO A 6 22.23 4.97 7.84
C PRO A 6 22.52 3.75 8.74
N ASN A 7 21.57 3.37 9.60
CA ASN A 7 21.70 2.23 10.52
C ASN A 7 20.48 1.30 10.36
N PRO A 8 20.46 0.44 9.33
CA PRO A 8 19.32 -0.43 9.08
C PRO A 8 19.26 -1.57 10.10
N ARG A 9 18.09 -1.77 10.73
CA ARG A 9 17.85 -2.86 11.69
C ARG A 9 17.11 -4.06 11.09
N ALA A 10 16.40 -3.85 9.99
CA ALA A 10 15.56 -4.83 9.33
C ALA A 10 15.36 -4.46 7.85
N VAL A 11 14.92 -5.41 7.04
CA VAL A 11 14.53 -5.19 5.63
C VAL A 11 13.02 -5.22 5.52
N LEU A 12 12.41 -4.16 4.98
CA LEU A 12 11.02 -4.15 4.56
C LEU A 12 10.93 -4.44 3.06
N PHE A 13 10.38 -5.61 2.72
CA PHE A 13 9.98 -5.92 1.35
C PHE A 13 8.53 -5.47 1.09
N ILE A 14 8.33 -4.67 0.04
CA ILE A 14 7.02 -4.19 -0.39
C ILE A 14 6.58 -4.87 -1.70
N ALA A 15 5.42 -5.55 -1.64
CA ALA A 15 4.72 -6.10 -2.79
C ALA A 15 3.50 -5.22 -3.14
N HIS A 16 3.54 -4.54 -4.29
CA HIS A 16 2.50 -3.60 -4.70
C HIS A 16 1.16 -4.27 -5.02
N GLU A 17 0.08 -3.49 -5.06
CA GLU A 17 -1.25 -3.96 -5.47
C GLU A 17 -1.37 -4.28 -6.97
N GLY A 18 -2.49 -4.87 -7.39
CA GLY A 18 -2.74 -5.19 -8.81
C GLY A 18 -2.75 -3.93 -9.67
N ASN A 19 -2.07 -3.97 -10.81
CA ASN A 19 -1.76 -2.82 -11.67
C ASN A 19 -0.91 -1.73 -10.99
N GLY A 20 -0.48 -1.91 -9.75
CA GLY A 20 0.36 -0.98 -9.00
C GLY A 20 1.80 -0.94 -9.50
N SER A 21 2.59 -0.03 -8.97
CA SER A 21 4.01 0.15 -9.33
C SER A 21 4.85 0.49 -8.11
N PRO A 22 6.08 -0.05 -7.97
CA PRO A 22 7.02 0.39 -6.96
C PRO A 22 7.36 1.89 -7.02
N LEU A 23 7.23 2.51 -8.19
CA LEU A 23 7.49 3.93 -8.42
C LEU A 23 6.55 4.87 -7.65
N THR A 24 5.47 4.34 -7.10
CA THR A 24 4.50 5.12 -6.31
C THR A 24 4.96 5.38 -4.87
N TYR A 25 5.96 4.65 -4.37
CA TYR A 25 6.38 4.67 -2.97
C TYR A 25 7.45 5.74 -2.65
N TRP A 26 7.98 6.42 -3.66
CA TRP A 26 8.94 7.50 -3.53
C TRP A 26 8.45 8.75 -4.26
N GLU A 27 8.76 9.92 -3.74
CA GLU A 27 8.54 11.19 -4.44
C GLU A 27 9.50 11.30 -5.64
N PRO A 28 9.09 11.95 -6.74
CA PRO A 28 10.02 12.27 -7.82
C PRO A 28 11.21 13.07 -7.30
N GLN A 29 12.42 12.65 -7.69
CA GLN A 29 13.69 13.31 -7.36
C GLN A 29 14.51 13.46 -8.64
N PRO A 30 15.47 14.42 -8.73
CA PRO A 30 16.31 14.58 -9.93
C PRO A 30 17.00 13.29 -10.39
N GLN A 31 17.42 12.44 -9.45
CA GLN A 31 18.07 11.16 -9.74
C GLN A 31 17.07 10.02 -10.05
N GLN A 32 15.78 10.20 -9.73
CA GLN A 32 14.70 9.25 -9.97
C GLN A 32 13.42 9.97 -10.43
N PRO A 33 13.45 10.58 -11.63
CA PRO A 33 12.36 11.45 -12.09
C PRO A 33 11.07 10.66 -12.39
N ASN A 34 11.16 9.34 -12.54
CA ASN A 34 10.02 8.47 -12.90
C ASN A 34 9.16 8.08 -11.70
N CYS A 35 9.54 8.42 -10.48
CA CYS A 35 8.75 8.16 -9.29
C CYS A 35 7.51 9.08 -9.27
N THR A 36 6.35 8.53 -8.91
CA THR A 36 5.08 9.27 -8.90
C THR A 36 4.63 9.69 -7.51
N GLY A 37 5.13 9.06 -6.45
CA GLY A 37 4.93 9.50 -5.07
C GLY A 37 3.47 9.60 -4.62
N VAL A 38 2.73 8.49 -4.67
CA VAL A 38 1.35 8.45 -4.12
C VAL A 38 1.42 8.70 -2.61
N PRO A 39 0.65 9.67 -2.05
CA PRO A 39 0.83 10.14 -0.68
C PRO A 39 0.87 9.04 0.40
N ASP A 40 -0.11 8.13 0.42
CA ASP A 40 -0.16 7.03 1.39
C ASP A 40 1.01 6.04 1.22
N HIS A 41 1.48 5.81 -0.01
CA HIS A 41 2.61 4.90 -0.28
C HIS A 41 3.92 5.52 0.20
N VAL A 42 4.12 6.82 -0.07
CA VAL A 42 5.27 7.58 0.41
C VAL A 42 5.27 7.63 1.94
N ALA A 43 4.11 7.80 2.58
CA ALA A 43 3.99 7.80 4.03
C ALA A 43 4.45 6.48 4.66
N ILE A 44 4.17 5.33 4.02
CA ILE A 44 4.66 4.01 4.43
C ILE A 44 6.19 3.96 4.40
N VAL A 45 6.82 4.40 3.29
CA VAL A 45 8.28 4.39 3.17
C VAL A 45 8.92 5.36 4.17
N LYS A 46 8.39 6.56 4.33
CA LYS A 46 8.90 7.55 5.29
C LYS A 46 8.87 7.00 6.73
N HIS A 47 7.80 6.31 7.13
CA HIS A 47 7.72 5.65 8.44
C HIS A 47 8.67 4.46 8.58
N ALA A 48 8.81 3.65 7.53
CA ALA A 48 9.75 2.53 7.54
C ALA A 48 11.19 3.03 7.75
N LEU A 49 11.61 4.04 6.99
CA LEU A 49 12.95 4.61 7.07
C LEU A 49 13.20 5.27 8.43
N SER A 50 12.23 6.00 8.98
CA SER A 50 12.37 6.62 10.32
C SER A 50 12.51 5.60 11.44
N ARG A 51 11.98 4.38 11.23
CA ARG A 51 12.14 3.22 12.11
C ARG A 51 13.31 2.32 11.72
N GLY A 52 14.24 2.79 10.89
CA GLY A 52 15.47 2.07 10.57
C GLY A 52 15.27 0.83 9.69
N TYR A 53 14.17 0.72 8.94
CA TYR A 53 14.02 -0.34 7.94
C TYR A 53 14.71 0.06 6.65
N ALA A 54 15.54 -0.83 6.11
CA ALA A 54 15.97 -0.76 4.72
C ALA A 54 14.79 -1.22 3.85
N VAL A 55 14.32 -0.37 2.93
CA VAL A 55 13.09 -0.61 2.16
C VAL A 55 13.45 -1.05 0.74
N ILE A 56 12.82 -2.11 0.26
CA ILE A 56 12.89 -2.56 -1.12
C ILE A 56 11.48 -2.86 -1.66
N ALA A 57 11.13 -2.26 -2.79
CA ALA A 57 9.91 -2.54 -3.52
C ALA A 57 10.25 -3.13 -4.90
N ILE A 58 9.64 -4.27 -5.20
CA ILE A 58 9.89 -5.06 -6.41
C ILE A 58 8.64 -5.03 -7.28
N LYS A 59 8.81 -4.88 -8.59
CA LYS A 59 7.73 -4.89 -9.58
C LYS A 59 7.44 -6.35 -9.96
N SER A 60 6.17 -6.74 -9.98
CA SER A 60 5.76 -8.04 -10.53
C SER A 60 6.02 -8.12 -12.04
N VAL A 61 6.24 -9.33 -12.56
CA VAL A 61 6.49 -9.58 -13.99
C VAL A 61 5.33 -9.09 -14.86
N LYS A 62 4.10 -9.22 -14.36
CA LYS A 62 2.87 -8.75 -15.02
C LYS A 62 2.21 -7.65 -14.18
N SER A 63 0.98 -7.26 -14.54
CA SER A 63 0.20 -6.33 -13.73
C SER A 63 -0.20 -6.89 -12.35
N PHE A 64 -0.28 -8.21 -12.21
CA PHE A 64 -0.59 -8.90 -10.96
C PHE A 64 0.54 -9.88 -10.64
N TRP A 65 0.74 -10.11 -9.34
CA TRP A 65 1.67 -11.12 -8.85
C TRP A 65 1.18 -12.53 -9.16
N GLN A 66 2.09 -13.41 -9.56
CA GLN A 66 1.85 -14.84 -9.66
C GLN A 66 1.94 -15.47 -8.27
N ASP A 67 0.78 -15.68 -7.64
CA ASP A 67 0.69 -16.10 -6.25
C ASP A 67 0.50 -17.61 -6.06
N TRP A 68 0.31 -18.42 -7.12
CA TRP A 68 0.19 -19.87 -6.99
C TRP A 68 0.48 -20.68 -8.27
N PRO A 69 1.07 -21.89 -8.15
CA PRO A 69 1.77 -22.43 -6.99
C PRO A 69 3.17 -21.80 -6.82
N PRO A 70 3.75 -21.81 -5.60
CA PRO A 70 5.07 -21.19 -5.35
C PRO A 70 6.16 -21.64 -6.33
N GLN A 71 6.22 -22.94 -6.63
CA GLN A 71 7.26 -23.55 -7.45
C GLN A 71 7.19 -23.15 -8.94
N ALA A 72 6.03 -22.68 -9.39
CA ALA A 72 5.82 -22.21 -10.76
C ALA A 72 5.75 -20.67 -10.84
N SER A 73 5.87 -19.97 -9.70
CA SER A 73 5.79 -18.52 -9.65
C SER A 73 7.13 -17.91 -10.08
N GLN A 74 7.15 -17.30 -11.27
CA GLN A 74 8.30 -16.53 -11.73
C GLN A 74 8.57 -15.33 -10.81
N ASP A 75 7.51 -14.72 -10.29
CA ASP A 75 7.63 -13.64 -9.31
C ASP A 75 8.31 -14.10 -8.03
N ALA A 76 7.99 -15.30 -7.51
CA ALA A 76 8.66 -15.84 -6.33
C ALA A 76 10.15 -16.07 -6.57
N HIS A 77 10.51 -16.71 -7.69
CA HIS A 77 11.92 -16.91 -8.05
C HIS A 77 12.68 -15.59 -8.19
N ASN A 78 12.08 -14.60 -8.86
CA ASN A 78 12.70 -13.28 -9.05
C ASN A 78 12.86 -12.55 -7.72
N VAL A 79 11.83 -12.53 -6.87
CA VAL A 79 11.89 -11.86 -5.56
C VAL A 79 12.93 -12.51 -4.66
N VAL A 80 12.99 -13.83 -4.59
CA VAL A 80 14.02 -14.52 -3.78
C VAL A 80 15.42 -14.18 -4.28
N SER A 81 15.65 -14.26 -5.59
CA SER A 81 16.94 -13.91 -6.20
C SER A 81 17.35 -12.46 -5.92
N VAL A 82 16.43 -11.51 -6.08
CA VAL A 82 16.65 -10.09 -5.81
C VAL A 82 16.93 -9.87 -4.33
N LEU A 83 16.13 -10.41 -3.41
CA LEU A 83 16.33 -10.22 -1.98
C LEU A 83 17.67 -10.78 -1.52
N VAL A 84 18.06 -11.98 -1.97
CA VAL A 84 19.35 -12.58 -1.63
C VAL A 84 20.51 -11.72 -2.16
N SER A 85 20.47 -11.35 -3.44
CA SER A 85 21.56 -10.59 -4.05
C SER A 85 21.67 -9.17 -3.47
N TRP A 86 20.53 -8.51 -3.27
CA TRP A 86 20.47 -7.14 -2.76
C TRP A 86 20.88 -7.07 -1.29
N THR A 87 20.43 -8.02 -0.45
CA THR A 87 20.88 -8.05 0.95
C THR A 87 22.39 -8.32 1.05
N ALA A 88 22.94 -9.22 0.24
CA ALA A 88 24.37 -9.47 0.18
C ALA A 88 25.18 -8.25 -0.26
N GLN A 89 24.71 -7.55 -1.30
CA GLN A 89 25.35 -6.33 -1.80
C GLN A 89 25.43 -5.22 -0.73
N HIS A 90 24.49 -5.21 0.21
CA HIS A 90 24.36 -4.15 1.22
C HIS A 90 24.72 -4.60 2.65
N GLY A 91 25.23 -5.82 2.85
CA GLY A 91 25.60 -6.34 4.17
C GLY A 91 24.42 -6.57 5.11
N LEU A 92 23.24 -6.91 4.54
CA LEU A 92 21.97 -7.09 5.25
C LEU A 92 21.52 -8.56 5.32
N GLU A 93 22.39 -9.53 5.03
CA GLU A 93 22.05 -10.96 4.95
C GLU A 93 21.55 -11.52 6.29
N ARG A 94 21.99 -10.92 7.40
CA ARG A 94 21.58 -11.28 8.76
C ARG A 94 20.40 -10.46 9.28
N ALA A 95 19.98 -9.43 8.55
CA ALA A 95 18.88 -8.57 8.98
C ALA A 95 17.56 -9.34 8.86
N PRO A 96 16.63 -9.20 9.83
CA PRO A 96 15.30 -9.77 9.71
C PRO A 96 14.57 -9.15 8.52
N ILE A 97 13.90 -9.97 7.73
CA ILE A 97 13.05 -9.53 6.62
C ILE A 97 11.60 -9.53 7.10
N VAL A 98 10.91 -8.41 6.90
CA VAL A 98 9.46 -8.29 7.06
C VAL A 98 8.81 -7.96 5.71
N GLY A 99 7.54 -8.32 5.56
CA GLY A 99 6.80 -8.12 4.31
C GLY A 99 5.58 -7.22 4.48
N LEU A 100 5.37 -6.28 3.55
CA LEU A 100 4.12 -5.54 3.40
C LEU A 100 3.60 -5.70 1.99
N GLY A 101 2.38 -6.22 1.85
CA GLY A 101 1.78 -6.54 0.56
C GLY A 101 0.37 -6.00 0.48
N SER A 102 0.05 -5.27 -0.59
CA SER A 102 -1.30 -4.73 -0.80
C SER A 102 -2.05 -5.52 -1.88
N GLY A 103 -3.34 -5.81 -1.68
CA GLY A 103 -4.19 -6.51 -2.66
C GLY A 103 -3.57 -7.82 -3.16
N SER A 104 -3.24 -7.90 -4.45
CA SER A 104 -2.56 -9.06 -5.05
C SER A 104 -1.15 -9.28 -4.49
N GLY A 105 -0.44 -8.22 -4.10
CA GLY A 105 0.84 -8.31 -3.40
C GLY A 105 0.69 -8.93 -2.01
N GLY A 106 -0.43 -8.71 -1.33
CA GLY A 106 -0.74 -9.38 -0.06
C GLY A 106 -0.98 -10.89 -0.24
N ASN A 107 -1.70 -11.28 -1.29
CA ASN A 107 -1.85 -12.70 -1.63
C ASN A 107 -0.49 -13.34 -1.94
N PHE A 108 0.33 -12.66 -2.75
CA PHE A 108 1.67 -13.12 -3.08
C PHE A 108 2.55 -13.28 -1.86
N LEU A 109 2.60 -12.30 -0.94
CA LEU A 109 3.39 -12.41 0.29
C LEU A 109 2.97 -13.60 1.16
N SER A 110 1.66 -13.82 1.29
CA SER A 110 1.17 -14.95 2.07
C SER A 110 1.62 -16.29 1.49
N MET A 111 1.78 -16.39 0.16
CA MET A 111 2.36 -17.55 -0.50
C MET A 111 3.89 -17.59 -0.33
N LEU A 112 4.57 -16.47 -0.57
CA LEU A 112 6.04 -16.39 -0.53
C LEU A 112 6.60 -16.74 0.86
N ALA A 113 5.84 -16.51 1.92
CA ALA A 113 6.18 -16.92 3.28
C ALA A 113 6.24 -18.44 3.50
N LEU A 114 5.79 -19.25 2.54
CA LEU A 114 6.05 -20.70 2.50
C LEU A 114 7.44 -21.03 1.94
N THR A 115 8.08 -20.10 1.25
CA THR A 115 9.35 -20.29 0.55
C THR A 115 10.53 -19.66 1.28
N ILE A 116 10.34 -18.47 1.86
CA ILE A 116 11.38 -17.78 2.64
C ILE A 116 10.88 -17.34 4.00
N LYS A 117 11.81 -17.17 4.94
CA LYS A 117 11.50 -16.78 6.31
C LYS A 117 11.29 -15.26 6.40
N PHE A 118 10.07 -14.86 6.76
CA PHE A 118 9.78 -13.52 7.24
C PHE A 118 9.69 -13.50 8.76
N SER A 119 9.94 -12.35 9.37
CA SER A 119 9.74 -12.13 10.80
C SER A 119 8.31 -11.71 11.13
N ALA A 120 7.65 -10.99 10.21
CA ALA A 120 6.24 -10.61 10.29
C ALA A 120 5.74 -10.23 8.89
N LEU A 121 4.42 -10.33 8.67
CA LEU A 121 3.73 -9.89 7.47
C LEU A 121 2.64 -8.87 7.79
N VAL A 122 2.46 -7.93 6.87
CA VAL A 122 1.34 -7.00 6.81
C VAL A 122 0.62 -7.21 5.47
N LEU A 123 -0.61 -7.70 5.54
CA LEU A 123 -1.47 -7.94 4.38
C LEU A 123 -2.52 -6.83 4.33
N MET A 124 -2.29 -5.85 3.46
CA MET A 124 -3.12 -4.67 3.32
C MET A 124 -4.16 -4.86 2.23
N VAL A 125 -5.42 -4.55 2.53
CA VAL A 125 -6.60 -4.72 1.64
C VAL A 125 -6.58 -6.05 0.90
N SER A 126 -6.13 -7.09 1.60
CA SER A 126 -5.87 -8.41 1.06
C SER A 126 -6.19 -9.45 2.12
N PRO A 127 -6.94 -10.50 1.79
CA PRO A 127 -7.18 -11.61 2.71
C PRO A 127 -5.99 -12.56 2.79
N GLY A 128 -4.97 -12.41 1.96
CA GLY A 128 -3.99 -13.46 1.73
C GLY A 128 -4.58 -14.62 0.93
N LEU A 129 -3.70 -15.47 0.40
CA LEU A 129 -4.06 -16.60 -0.42
C LEU A 129 -4.49 -17.78 0.46
N HIS A 130 -5.76 -18.15 0.39
CA HIS A 130 -6.34 -19.24 1.19
C HIS A 130 -5.48 -20.51 1.20
N LYS A 131 -5.09 -21.00 0.01
CA LYS A 131 -4.28 -22.21 -0.14
C LYS A 131 -2.91 -22.11 0.56
N ALA A 132 -2.33 -20.92 0.64
CA ALA A 132 -1.07 -20.72 1.33
C ALA A 132 -1.27 -20.78 2.85
N LEU A 133 -2.31 -20.13 3.37
CA LEU A 133 -2.66 -20.12 4.79
C LEU A 133 -3.08 -21.51 5.28
N GLU A 134 -3.78 -22.30 4.46
CA GLU A 134 -4.09 -23.70 4.76
C GLU A 134 -2.82 -24.56 4.90
N ARG A 135 -1.83 -24.34 4.03
CA ARG A 135 -0.53 -25.02 4.08
C ARG A 135 0.40 -24.51 5.18
N ALA A 136 0.08 -23.39 5.82
CA ALA A 136 0.82 -22.93 6.98
C ALA A 136 0.75 -24.01 8.07
N LYS A 137 1.91 -24.40 8.59
CA LYS A 137 2.05 -25.45 9.61
C LYS A 137 1.64 -24.89 10.97
N MET A 138 1.19 -25.78 11.86
CA MET A 138 0.87 -25.42 13.25
C MET A 138 2.12 -25.28 14.10
N ALA A 139 2.09 -24.43 15.13
CA ALA A 139 3.14 -24.37 16.15
C ALA A 139 3.22 -25.71 16.92
N PRO A 140 4.41 -26.14 17.42
CA PRO A 140 5.70 -25.44 17.42
C PRO A 140 6.52 -25.62 16.14
N ALA A 141 6.01 -26.38 15.15
CA ALA A 141 6.67 -26.62 13.87
C ALA A 141 6.39 -25.52 12.81
N SER A 142 5.71 -24.44 13.19
CA SER A 142 5.36 -23.37 12.27
C SER A 142 6.54 -22.45 12.00
N THR A 143 6.98 -22.41 10.75
CA THR A 143 7.89 -21.39 10.24
C THR A 143 7.14 -20.20 9.64
N TYR A 144 5.80 -20.19 9.74
CA TYR A 144 4.97 -19.16 9.14
C TYR A 144 4.96 -17.92 10.05
N PRO A 145 5.19 -16.71 9.49
CA PRO A 145 5.31 -15.49 10.28
C PRO A 145 3.97 -15.06 10.90
N PRO A 146 4.01 -14.27 11.99
CA PRO A 146 2.88 -13.46 12.44
C PRO A 146 2.28 -12.62 11.30
N VAL A 147 0.95 -12.54 11.23
CA VAL A 147 0.22 -11.81 10.19
C VAL A 147 -0.63 -10.68 10.76
N LEU A 148 -0.43 -9.46 10.27
CA LEU A 148 -1.35 -8.34 10.47
C LEU A 148 -2.20 -8.13 9.22
N PHE A 149 -3.51 -8.19 9.37
CA PHE A 149 -4.43 -7.73 8.32
C PHE A 149 -4.72 -6.25 8.51
N VAL A 150 -4.56 -5.44 7.47
CA VAL A 150 -4.96 -4.03 7.46
C VAL A 150 -6.02 -3.87 6.40
N HIS A 151 -7.26 -3.57 6.79
CA HIS A 151 -8.36 -3.54 5.83
C HIS A 151 -9.38 -2.46 6.14
N MET A 152 -10.27 -2.23 5.20
CA MET A 152 -11.32 -1.23 5.31
C MET A 152 -12.67 -1.93 5.43
N PRO A 153 -13.43 -1.75 6.53
CA PRO A 153 -14.64 -2.52 6.79
C PRO A 153 -15.75 -2.42 5.74
N LYS A 154 -15.84 -1.30 4.99
CA LYS A 154 -16.83 -1.19 3.90
C LYS A 154 -16.56 -2.11 2.71
N ASP A 155 -15.33 -2.61 2.57
CA ASP A 155 -15.07 -3.71 1.65
C ASP A 155 -15.43 -5.05 2.30
N GLN A 156 -16.74 -5.30 2.37
CA GLN A 156 -17.32 -6.47 3.03
C GLN A 156 -16.79 -7.79 2.47
N THR A 157 -16.49 -7.85 1.16
CA THR A 157 -15.96 -9.05 0.51
C THR A 157 -14.58 -9.39 1.06
N THR A 158 -13.69 -8.41 1.15
CA THR A 158 -12.34 -8.62 1.69
C THR A 158 -12.38 -8.83 3.20
N ALA A 159 -13.18 -8.03 3.92
CA ALA A 159 -13.33 -8.13 5.38
C ALA A 159 -13.84 -9.51 5.80
N SER A 160 -14.83 -10.07 5.10
CA SER A 160 -15.36 -11.41 5.39
C SER A 160 -14.31 -12.50 5.20
N LYS A 161 -13.52 -12.41 4.11
CA LYS A 161 -12.42 -13.37 3.86
C LYS A 161 -11.31 -13.25 4.90
N ILE A 162 -10.95 -12.03 5.30
CA ILE A 162 -10.00 -11.76 6.37
C ILE A 162 -10.46 -12.41 7.67
N HIS A 163 -11.74 -12.25 8.04
CA HIS A 163 -12.28 -12.86 9.25
C HIS A 163 -12.15 -14.39 9.23
N SER A 164 -12.50 -15.04 8.13
CA SER A 164 -12.33 -16.50 7.99
C SER A 164 -10.86 -16.93 8.04
N HIS A 165 -9.96 -16.17 7.41
CA HIS A 165 -8.52 -16.48 7.40
C HIS A 165 -7.85 -16.20 8.74
N GLU A 166 -8.29 -15.20 9.48
CA GLU A 166 -7.86 -14.98 10.85
C GLU A 166 -8.19 -16.18 11.73
N GLN A 167 -9.43 -16.68 11.68
CA GLN A 167 -9.85 -17.88 12.42
C GLN A 167 -8.98 -19.09 12.06
N LEU A 168 -8.69 -19.29 10.77
CA LEU A 168 -7.80 -20.34 10.29
C LEU A 168 -6.39 -20.23 10.89
N LEU A 169 -5.81 -19.02 10.91
CA LEU A 169 -4.48 -18.77 11.48
C LEU A 169 -4.46 -18.96 13.00
N ARG A 170 -5.49 -18.47 13.71
CA ARG A 170 -5.65 -18.68 15.17
C ARG A 170 -5.74 -20.16 15.51
N ALA A 171 -6.53 -20.94 14.76
CA ALA A 171 -6.65 -22.39 14.95
C ALA A 171 -5.32 -23.13 14.75
N LYS A 172 -4.39 -22.55 13.98
CA LYS A 172 -3.03 -23.06 13.77
C LYS A 172 -2.00 -22.52 14.76
N ALA A 173 -2.44 -21.74 15.75
CA ALA A 173 -1.58 -21.02 16.71
C ALA A 173 -0.55 -20.09 16.05
N ILE A 174 -0.90 -19.51 14.89
CA ILE A 174 -0.11 -18.47 14.24
C ILE A 174 -0.59 -17.11 14.78
N PRO A 175 0.29 -16.25 15.32
CA PRO A 175 -0.11 -14.93 15.79
C PRO A 175 -0.73 -14.11 14.67
N VAL A 176 -1.92 -13.57 14.93
CA VAL A 176 -2.67 -12.80 13.95
C VAL A 176 -3.45 -11.68 14.61
N ALA A 177 -3.51 -10.53 13.95
CA ALA A 177 -4.29 -9.37 14.35
C ALA A 177 -4.91 -8.66 13.15
N GLN A 178 -5.84 -7.75 13.43
CA GLN A 178 -6.46 -6.90 12.42
C GLN A 178 -6.37 -5.42 12.83
N VAL A 179 -6.21 -4.54 11.83
CA VAL A 179 -6.40 -3.10 11.95
C VAL A 179 -7.46 -2.67 10.94
N CYS A 180 -8.53 -2.07 11.46
CA CYS A 180 -9.61 -1.51 10.65
C CYS A 180 -9.33 -0.05 10.32
N CYS A 181 -9.43 0.28 9.03
CA CYS A 181 -9.33 1.62 8.48
C CYS A 181 -10.74 2.12 8.14
N GLU A 182 -11.36 2.80 9.10
CA GLU A 182 -12.69 3.39 8.94
C GLU A 182 -12.70 4.55 7.94
N GLU A 183 -13.88 4.82 7.37
CA GLU A 183 -14.10 6.03 6.60
C GLU A 183 -13.93 7.29 7.47
N PHE A 184 -13.66 8.41 6.81
CA PHE A 184 -13.57 9.70 7.50
C PHE A 184 -13.95 10.85 6.56
N PRO A 185 -14.48 11.95 7.09
CA PRO A 185 -14.76 13.13 6.29
C PRO A 185 -13.46 13.82 5.85
N ILE A 186 -13.42 14.33 4.62
CA ILE A 186 -12.36 15.18 4.14
C ILE A 186 -12.69 16.66 4.42
N ALA A 187 -11.71 17.38 4.96
CA ALA A 187 -11.79 18.81 5.18
C ALA A 187 -11.36 19.60 3.91
N PRO A 188 -11.69 20.89 3.79
CA PRO A 188 -11.31 21.70 2.63
C PRO A 188 -9.81 21.72 2.32
N PHE A 189 -8.96 21.65 3.35
CA PHE A 189 -7.49 21.65 3.23
C PHE A 189 -6.87 20.24 3.13
N TYR A 190 -7.70 19.19 3.04
CA TYR A 190 -7.22 17.80 3.12
C TYR A 190 -6.19 17.48 2.03
N PHE A 191 -6.44 17.85 0.78
CA PHE A 191 -5.50 17.54 -0.31
C PHE A 191 -4.21 18.35 -0.21
N ALA A 192 -4.28 19.63 0.16
CA ALA A 192 -3.09 20.46 0.37
C ALA A 192 -2.18 19.92 1.49
N ALA A 193 -2.78 19.31 2.52
CA ALA A 193 -2.03 18.69 3.62
C ALA A 193 -1.31 17.38 3.23
N HIS A 194 -1.72 16.73 2.14
CA HIS A 194 -1.23 15.39 1.77
C HIS A 194 -0.50 15.34 0.42
N ILE A 195 -0.73 16.31 -0.46
CA ILE A 195 -0.12 16.38 -1.80
C ILE A 195 0.90 17.52 -1.82
N PRO A 196 2.21 17.21 -1.87
CA PRO A 196 3.25 18.23 -1.95
C PRO A 196 3.03 19.18 -3.13
N GLY A 197 3.07 20.49 -2.86
CA GLY A 197 2.89 21.54 -3.87
C GLY A 197 1.43 21.82 -4.25
N PHE A 198 0.44 21.11 -3.71
CA PHE A 198 -0.97 21.42 -3.95
C PHE A 198 -1.45 22.55 -3.02
N GLY A 199 -1.80 23.69 -3.61
CA GLY A 199 -2.14 24.91 -2.87
C GLY A 199 -3.42 24.81 -2.05
N SER A 200 -3.49 25.57 -0.94
CA SER A 200 -4.68 25.58 -0.05
C SER A 200 -5.94 26.11 -0.75
N ASP A 201 -5.80 27.12 -1.62
CA ASP A 201 -6.91 27.66 -2.39
C ASP A 201 -7.45 26.63 -3.39
N ALA A 202 -6.55 25.93 -4.10
CA ALA A 202 -6.91 24.86 -5.02
C ALA A 202 -7.59 23.69 -4.28
N SER A 203 -7.08 23.31 -3.11
CA SER A 203 -7.71 22.28 -2.26
C SER A 203 -9.12 22.67 -1.82
N THR A 204 -9.31 23.93 -1.41
CA THR A 204 -10.62 24.44 -0.99
C THR A 204 -11.61 24.47 -2.17
N LYS A 205 -11.16 24.94 -3.34
CA LYS A 205 -11.96 24.91 -4.57
C LYS A 205 -12.36 23.48 -4.97
N LEU A 206 -11.41 22.56 -4.94
CA LEU A 206 -11.66 21.15 -5.27
C LEU A 206 -12.66 20.51 -4.30
N HIS A 207 -12.53 20.80 -3.01
CA HIS A 207 -13.48 20.32 -2.00
C HIS A 207 -14.90 20.81 -2.28
N ALA A 208 -15.07 22.10 -2.58
CA ALA A 208 -16.36 22.67 -2.96
C ALA A 208 -16.91 22.06 -4.26
N ALA A 209 -16.05 21.83 -5.26
CA ALA A 209 -16.41 21.17 -6.52
C ALA A 209 -16.89 19.72 -6.27
N MET A 210 -16.18 18.96 -5.44
CA MET A 210 -16.58 17.60 -5.06
C MET A 210 -17.94 17.59 -4.36
N GLN A 211 -18.24 18.59 -3.53
CA GLN A 211 -19.54 18.69 -2.87
C GLN A 211 -20.65 19.04 -3.88
N ALA A 212 -20.41 19.98 -4.79
CA ALA A 212 -21.35 20.37 -5.83
C ALA A 212 -21.69 19.22 -6.79
N GLU A 213 -20.71 18.37 -7.11
CA GLU A 213 -20.89 17.18 -7.96
C GLU A 213 -21.40 15.95 -7.19
N GLY A 214 -21.66 16.05 -5.89
CA GLY A 214 -22.14 14.94 -5.07
C GLY A 214 -21.12 13.82 -4.86
N VAL A 215 -19.83 14.09 -5.06
CA VAL A 215 -18.72 13.17 -4.74
C VAL A 215 -18.55 13.06 -3.22
N ILE A 216 -18.75 14.17 -2.51
CA ILE A 216 -18.81 14.22 -1.04
C ILE A 216 -20.15 14.80 -0.56
N ASP A 217 -20.56 14.43 0.65
CA ASP A 217 -21.77 14.97 1.27
C ASP A 217 -21.56 16.32 1.99
N GLY A 218 -22.62 16.83 2.63
CA GLY A 218 -22.59 18.05 3.46
C GLY A 218 -21.58 18.03 4.60
N LEU A 219 -21.16 16.84 5.05
CA LEU A 219 -20.21 16.62 6.14
C LEU A 219 -18.79 16.28 5.62
N GLY A 220 -18.58 16.28 4.31
CA GLY A 220 -17.31 15.93 3.67
C GLY A 220 -17.04 14.43 3.58
N ARG A 221 -18.02 13.56 3.81
CA ARG A 221 -17.84 12.11 3.65
C ARG A 221 -17.85 11.74 2.18
N VAL A 222 -16.94 10.87 1.77
CA VAL A 222 -16.84 10.42 0.39
C VAL A 222 -17.95 9.42 0.08
N LEU A 223 -18.86 9.81 -0.80
CA LEU A 223 -19.96 8.95 -1.26
C LEU A 223 -19.45 7.97 -2.34
N SER A 224 -18.75 8.50 -3.34
CA SER A 224 -18.12 7.73 -4.41
C SER A 224 -16.78 8.34 -4.78
N ALA A 225 -15.68 7.60 -4.60
CA ALA A 225 -14.37 8.08 -5.00
C ALA A 225 -14.28 8.20 -6.55
N PRO A 226 -14.03 9.41 -7.10
CA PRO A 226 -13.97 9.62 -8.55
C PRO A 226 -12.74 8.92 -9.14
N ARG A 227 -12.82 8.43 -10.38
CA ARG A 227 -11.64 7.86 -11.06
C ARG A 227 -10.75 9.00 -11.56
N PRO A 228 -9.46 8.75 -11.86
CA PRO A 228 -8.55 9.81 -12.32
C PRO A 228 -9.07 10.65 -13.50
N PRO A 229 -9.71 10.08 -14.56
CA PRO A 229 -10.30 10.89 -15.62
C PRO A 229 -11.42 11.82 -15.14
N ASP A 230 -12.24 11.35 -14.20
CA ASP A 230 -13.34 12.15 -13.61
C ASP A 230 -12.78 13.29 -12.76
N VAL A 231 -11.66 13.05 -12.05
CA VAL A 231 -10.92 14.10 -11.34
C VAL A 231 -10.36 15.13 -12.31
N CYS A 232 -9.72 14.71 -13.41
CA CYS A 232 -9.22 15.66 -14.42
C CYS A 232 -10.33 16.58 -14.95
N LEU A 233 -11.49 16.01 -15.30
CA LEU A 233 -12.64 16.78 -15.75
C LEU A 233 -13.11 17.78 -14.69
N MET A 234 -13.10 17.39 -13.42
CA MET A 234 -13.46 18.29 -12.32
C MET A 234 -12.45 19.43 -12.13
N LEU A 235 -11.15 19.13 -12.23
CA LEU A 235 -10.08 20.13 -12.14
C LEU A 235 -10.23 21.21 -13.21
N GLU A 236 -10.57 20.81 -14.44
CA GLU A 236 -10.81 21.70 -15.57
C GLU A 236 -12.14 22.47 -15.44
N LYS A 237 -13.25 21.76 -15.20
CA LYS A 237 -14.60 22.34 -15.12
C LYS A 237 -14.72 23.45 -14.07
N PHE A 238 -14.02 23.30 -12.95
CA PHE A 238 -14.11 24.21 -11.81
C PHE A 238 -12.90 25.16 -11.68
N ASP A 239 -12.00 25.18 -12.67
CA ASP A 239 -10.80 26.02 -12.65
C ASP A 239 -10.04 25.92 -11.30
N VAL A 240 -9.84 24.66 -10.88
CA VAL A 240 -9.17 24.34 -9.60
C VAL A 240 -7.70 24.73 -9.68
N LEU A 241 -7.10 24.53 -10.85
CA LEU A 241 -5.72 24.87 -11.17
C LEU A 241 -5.70 25.70 -12.46
N PRO A 242 -4.80 26.70 -12.57
CA PRO A 242 -4.54 27.37 -13.83
C PRO A 242 -3.73 26.42 -14.74
N LEU A 243 -4.38 25.38 -15.28
CA LEU A 243 -3.75 24.40 -16.15
C LEU A 243 -3.48 25.04 -17.53
N GLN A 244 -2.21 25.13 -17.91
CA GLN A 244 -1.87 25.34 -19.32
C GLN A 244 -2.07 24.03 -20.09
N ARG A 245 -2.38 24.12 -21.39
CA ARG A 245 -2.66 22.94 -22.24
C ARG A 245 -1.53 21.91 -22.29
N ASP A 246 -0.30 22.28 -21.97
CA ASP A 246 0.85 21.35 -22.00
C ASP A 246 1.07 20.62 -20.66
N ASP A 247 0.26 20.89 -19.63
CA ASP A 247 0.43 20.36 -18.26
C ASP A 247 -0.38 19.08 -17.97
N HIS A 248 -0.76 18.36 -19.03
CA HIS A 248 -1.58 17.14 -18.94
C HIS A 248 -0.92 16.02 -18.11
N SER A 249 0.41 15.98 -18.04
CA SER A 249 1.15 15.00 -17.23
C SER A 249 1.01 15.26 -15.73
N TYR A 250 1.10 16.53 -15.31
CA TYR A 250 0.92 16.94 -13.93
C TYR A 250 -0.54 16.77 -13.49
N ALA A 251 -1.49 17.20 -14.31
CA ALA A 251 -2.92 17.02 -14.02
C ALA A 251 -3.29 15.54 -13.81
N ARG A 252 -2.73 14.64 -14.65
CA ARG A 252 -2.93 13.21 -14.51
C ARG A 252 -2.30 12.66 -13.22
N LEU A 253 -1.08 13.07 -12.89
CA LEU A 253 -0.42 12.65 -11.66
C LEU A 253 -1.21 13.09 -10.42
N LEU A 254 -1.65 14.34 -10.40
CA LEU A 254 -2.47 14.89 -9.34
C LEU A 254 -3.80 14.15 -9.21
N ALA A 255 -4.43 13.82 -10.34
CA ALA A 255 -5.66 13.04 -10.36
C ALA A 255 -5.50 11.64 -9.73
N GLU A 256 -4.36 10.98 -9.95
CA GLU A 256 -4.02 9.71 -9.28
C GLU A 256 -3.85 9.88 -7.77
N HIS A 257 -3.20 10.96 -7.32
CA HIS A 257 -3.03 11.26 -5.89
C HIS A 257 -4.39 11.53 -5.21
N ILE A 258 -5.21 12.38 -5.81
CA ILE A 258 -6.57 12.68 -5.32
C ILE A 258 -7.40 11.40 -5.28
N HIS A 259 -7.40 10.61 -6.35
CA HIS A 259 -8.12 9.34 -6.40
C HIS A 259 -7.71 8.40 -5.26
N SER A 260 -6.41 8.23 -5.03
CA SER A 260 -5.88 7.39 -3.96
C SER A 260 -6.34 7.88 -2.58
N LEU A 261 -6.15 9.16 -2.27
CA LEU A 261 -6.57 9.78 -1.01
C LEU A 261 -8.09 9.68 -0.78
N MET A 262 -8.87 9.79 -1.86
CA MET A 262 -10.33 9.67 -1.82
C MET A 262 -10.79 8.25 -1.53
N ARG A 263 -10.12 7.22 -2.07
CA ARG A 263 -10.43 5.82 -1.73
C ARG A 263 -10.11 5.49 -0.28
N VAL A 264 -9.02 6.06 0.24
CA VAL A 264 -8.67 5.96 1.67
C VAL A 264 -9.73 6.64 2.53
N ALA A 265 -10.16 7.85 2.18
CA ALA A 265 -11.23 8.58 2.88
C ALA A 265 -12.58 7.88 2.83
N GLN A 266 -12.93 7.29 1.68
CA GLN A 266 -14.13 6.47 1.53
C GLN A 266 -14.11 5.24 2.45
N GLY A 267 -12.94 4.80 2.89
CA GLY A 267 -12.77 3.57 3.66
C GLY A 267 -13.14 2.36 2.83
N ARG A 268 -12.73 2.30 1.55
CA ARG A 268 -13.01 1.16 0.68
C ARG A 268 -11.82 0.74 -0.19
N HIS A 269 -11.24 -0.42 0.15
CA HIS A 269 -10.22 -1.14 -0.62
C HIS A 269 -9.07 -0.26 -1.15
N ALA A 270 -8.33 0.46 -0.31
CA ALA A 270 -7.12 1.17 -0.73
C ALA A 270 -5.92 0.92 0.20
N THR A 271 -4.73 0.92 -0.40
CA THR A 271 -3.46 0.98 0.34
C THR A 271 -3.42 2.28 1.16
N THR A 272 -3.01 2.22 2.42
CA THR A 272 -2.99 3.39 3.30
C THR A 272 -1.78 3.45 4.22
N GLY A 273 -1.22 4.65 4.37
CA GLY A 273 -0.22 5.01 5.38
C GLY A 273 -0.83 5.52 6.68
N ARG A 274 -2.15 5.67 6.79
CA ARG A 274 -2.82 6.22 7.99
C ARG A 274 -2.61 5.42 9.26
N LYS A 275 -2.32 4.12 9.12
CA LYS A 275 -2.13 3.16 10.21
C LYS A 275 -0.68 2.73 10.37
N CYS A 276 0.27 3.54 9.87
CA CYS A 276 1.69 3.25 10.02
C CYS A 276 2.11 3.00 11.48
N PRO A 277 1.67 3.76 12.50
CA PRO A 277 2.03 3.46 13.89
C PRO A 277 1.67 2.02 14.30
N GLU A 278 0.43 1.59 14.06
CA GLU A 278 -0.02 0.22 14.36
C GLU A 278 0.70 -0.84 13.51
N ILE A 279 0.87 -0.56 12.22
CA ILE A 279 1.57 -1.44 11.26
C ILE A 279 3.01 -1.69 11.72
N PHE A 280 3.76 -0.65 12.02
CA PHE A 280 5.17 -0.79 12.37
C PHE A 280 5.39 -1.21 13.82
N ASN A 281 4.39 -1.09 14.69
CA ASN A 281 4.43 -1.73 16.01
C ASN A 281 4.25 -3.25 15.91
N TRP A 282 3.54 -3.75 14.90
CA TRP A 282 3.43 -5.19 14.63
C TRP A 282 4.69 -5.77 14.00
N LEU A 283 5.40 -4.97 13.19
CA LEU A 283 6.63 -5.37 12.51
C LEU A 283 7.88 -5.35 13.41
N ASP A 284 7.74 -4.90 14.66
CA ASP A 284 8.78 -4.84 15.69
C ASP A 284 8.68 -6.01 16.67
#